data_AF-A0A2D5QHP1-F1
#
_entry.id   AF-A0A2D5QHP1-F1
#
_cell.length_a   1.000
_cell.length_b   1.000
_cell.length_c   1.000
_cell.angle_alpha   90.00
_cell.angle_beta   90.00
_cell.angle_gamma   90.00
#
_symmetry.space_group_name_H-M   'P 1'
#
loop_
_entity.id
_entity.type
_entity.pdbx_description
1 polymer ?
#
loop_
_entity_poly.entity_id
_entity_poly.type
_entity_poly.pdbx_seq_one_letter_code
_entity_poly.pdbx_strand_id
1 'polypeptide(L)'
;MIANKNFSLTNKLTTYNYPCTGEPFQPDPLVLIHGWGSSSDTWHSILPELRKHLHVIALDLPGFGNNDYDEQHINFLDQRLLVTSYVDAIMRVIPTNSSLMGWSLGGAIATAMIGQYPSKLSNLITIATNPCFLRKEEWSNGMSNKLFTNFFELFKNDPSACLRNFNYLQCSGDLEEKKLSKFLKLSETKNFSSFDDLSKNNKHLLWLSALKLLGEIDNRQILASLELPSLHFFGQNDQLVNAQVADEITRLNSSHEVKVYEQKSHLLHISSAKEISSNTIDFLKENRFFLNKKKIALSFSSAATTYESVSRLQRQTGKKLLDMLPEEIKPINIVDLGCGTGYCIKSIRKKNSASKIIGLDLAEGMLKIAKSKIDYSDIWVCGDAENIPLSDNSIDIIFSNLTFQWCNQTKRLSKEIGRVLKPGGKLFFTSLGKNTLCELKKSWMKVDNYIHVNRFLDPDTLREIFFNQGIYFESYEVCNYHLKYNELSQLTRELKKLGAHNLNSGQKKVMTSKKNIRNLINAYDKYRDSDGNLTATWQVVYGVGTLGA
;
A
#
# COMPACT_ATOMS: atom_id res chain seq x y z
N MET A 1 -39.06 -5.03 -3.09
CA MET A 1 -38.77 -3.82 -2.31
C MET A 1 -39.07 -4.11 -0.85
N ILE A 2 -38.05 -4.52 -0.09
CA ILE A 2 -38.07 -4.48 1.38
C ILE A 2 -37.06 -3.40 1.72
N ALA A 3 -37.52 -2.34 2.39
CA ALA A 3 -36.68 -1.20 2.71
C ALA A 3 -35.54 -1.65 3.65
N ASN A 4 -34.31 -1.61 3.14
CA ASN A 4 -33.09 -1.67 3.94
C ASN A 4 -33.09 -0.48 4.91
N LYS A 5 -33.54 -0.69 6.15
CA LYS A 5 -33.23 0.24 7.24
C LYS A 5 -31.71 0.16 7.47
N ASN A 6 -30.99 1.18 7.02
CA ASN A 6 -29.56 1.32 7.23
C ASN A 6 -29.23 1.29 8.73
N PHE A 7 -28.46 0.28 9.15
CA PHE A 7 -27.88 0.20 10.48
C PHE A 7 -26.61 1.06 10.52
N SER A 8 -26.78 2.33 10.82
CA SER A 8 -25.67 3.27 10.99
C SER A 8 -25.45 3.50 12.47
N LEU A 9 -24.23 3.28 12.94
CA LEU A 9 -23.73 3.93 14.15
C LEU A 9 -23.78 5.47 13.91
N THR A 10 -24.85 6.17 14.31
CA THR A 10 -25.16 7.56 13.93
C THR A 10 -24.31 8.65 14.59
N ASN A 11 -23.63 8.39 15.71
CA ASN A 11 -22.79 9.38 16.41
C ASN A 11 -21.34 9.44 15.91
N LYS A 12 -20.78 10.66 15.85
CA LYS A 12 -19.41 10.95 15.43
C LYS A 12 -18.44 10.47 16.51
N LEU A 13 -17.67 9.42 16.23
CA LEU A 13 -16.60 8.95 17.11
C LEU A 13 -15.64 10.09 17.46
N THR A 14 -15.23 10.14 18.72
CA THR A 14 -14.19 11.03 19.23
C THR A 14 -12.87 10.73 18.54
N THR A 15 -12.27 11.77 17.97
CA THR A 15 -10.95 11.72 17.35
C THR A 15 -10.03 12.77 17.97
N TYR A 16 -8.79 12.38 18.17
CA TYR A 16 -7.73 13.20 18.73
C TYR A 16 -6.74 13.49 17.62
N ASN A 17 -6.66 14.77 17.25
CA ASN A 17 -5.78 15.22 16.18
C ASN A 17 -4.45 15.68 16.78
N TYR A 18 -3.38 15.08 16.30
CA TYR A 18 -2.02 15.35 16.71
C TYR A 18 -1.23 15.86 15.51
N PRO A 19 -1.18 17.19 15.29
CA PRO A 19 -0.41 17.75 14.19
C PRO A 19 1.07 17.37 14.29
N CYS A 20 1.69 17.22 13.12
CA CYS A 20 3.13 17.06 12.98
C CYS A 20 3.82 18.29 13.60
N THR A 21 4.84 18.07 14.43
CA THR A 21 5.62 19.13 15.07
C THR A 21 6.80 19.59 14.21
N GLY A 22 7.23 18.75 13.25
CA GLY A 22 8.23 19.08 12.23
C GLY A 22 7.61 19.15 10.82
N GLU A 23 8.45 18.95 9.81
CA GLU A 23 7.99 18.83 8.42
C GLU A 23 7.52 17.40 8.13
N PRO A 24 6.23 17.18 7.81
CA PRO A 24 5.73 15.84 7.54
C PRO A 24 6.25 15.32 6.20
N PHE A 25 6.71 14.07 6.14
CA PHE A 25 7.21 13.48 4.88
C PHE A 25 6.10 13.00 3.93
N GLN A 26 4.86 12.98 4.42
CA GLN A 26 3.64 12.69 3.67
C GLN A 26 2.48 13.55 4.20
N PRO A 27 1.52 13.92 3.35
CA PRO A 27 0.36 14.73 3.76
C PRO A 27 -0.71 13.90 4.46
N ASP A 28 -0.80 12.61 4.16
CA ASP A 28 -1.83 11.73 4.68
C ASP A 28 -1.55 11.35 6.13
N PRO A 29 -2.56 11.38 7.02
CA PRO A 29 -2.34 11.06 8.42
C PRO A 29 -2.14 9.56 8.64
N LEU A 30 -1.46 9.24 9.73
CA LEU A 30 -1.48 7.92 10.35
C LEU A 30 -2.63 7.87 11.36
N VAL A 31 -3.61 6.99 11.11
CA VAL A 31 -4.75 6.77 12.01
C VAL A 31 -4.44 5.60 12.94
N LEU A 32 -4.54 5.84 14.24
CA LEU A 32 -4.29 4.87 15.30
C LEU A 32 -5.62 4.34 15.87
N ILE A 33 -5.78 3.01 15.88
CA ILE A 33 -6.99 2.31 16.34
C ILE A 33 -6.61 1.37 17.49
N HIS A 34 -7.07 1.67 18.70
CA HIS A 34 -6.68 0.92 19.90
C HIS A 34 -7.32 -0.48 19.98
N GLY A 35 -6.80 -1.33 20.86
CA GLY A 35 -7.31 -2.68 21.14
C GLY A 35 -8.47 -2.70 22.15
N TRP A 36 -9.07 -3.87 22.33
CA TRP A 36 -10.13 -4.06 23.31
C TRP A 36 -9.64 -3.77 24.74
N GLY A 37 -10.49 -3.17 25.56
CA GLY A 37 -10.17 -2.86 26.96
C GLY A 37 -9.33 -1.59 27.18
N SER A 38 -9.14 -0.78 26.13
CA SER A 38 -8.25 0.39 26.12
C SER A 38 -8.95 1.61 25.52
N SER A 39 -8.23 2.73 25.41
CA SER A 39 -8.60 3.94 24.68
C SER A 39 -7.42 4.45 23.83
N SER A 40 -7.59 5.59 23.17
CA SER A 40 -6.54 6.31 22.45
C SER A 40 -5.33 6.68 23.31
N ASP A 41 -5.46 6.73 24.64
CA ASP A 41 -4.38 7.07 25.57
C ASP A 41 -3.22 6.07 25.52
N THR A 42 -3.48 4.84 25.07
CA THR A 42 -2.48 3.77 24.95
C THR A 42 -1.30 4.16 24.05
N TRP A 43 -1.52 5.08 23.11
CA TRP A 43 -0.52 5.52 22.14
C TRP A 43 0.50 6.51 22.70
N HIS A 44 0.38 6.93 23.95
CA HIS A 44 1.23 7.95 24.58
C HIS A 44 2.73 7.71 24.37
N SER A 45 3.20 6.46 24.41
CA SER A 45 4.62 6.12 24.30
C SER A 45 5.21 6.30 22.89
N ILE A 46 4.41 6.15 21.82
CA ILE A 46 4.88 6.29 20.43
C ILE A 46 4.54 7.65 19.82
N LEU A 47 3.51 8.32 20.33
CA LEU A 47 3.03 9.61 19.80
C LEU A 47 4.13 10.68 19.68
N PRO A 48 5.01 10.91 20.69
CA PRO A 48 6.04 11.94 20.59
C PRO A 48 7.00 11.74 19.42
N GLU A 49 7.35 10.49 19.10
CA GLU A 49 8.27 10.19 18.01
C GLU A 49 7.56 10.26 16.65
N LEU A 50 6.38 9.64 16.53
CA LEU A 50 5.60 9.66 15.28
C LEU A 50 5.26 11.09 14.83
N ARG A 51 4.88 11.96 15.78
CA ARG A 51 4.48 13.35 15.49
C ARG A 51 5.62 14.24 15.03
N LYS A 52 6.89 13.83 15.16
CA LYS A 52 8.01 14.59 14.56
C LYS A 52 7.93 14.59 13.03
N HIS A 53 7.26 13.59 12.45
CA HIS A 53 7.32 13.28 11.03
C HIS A 53 5.95 13.09 10.36
N LEU A 54 4.88 12.95 11.14
CA LEU A 54 3.55 12.59 10.67
C LEU A 54 2.47 13.42 11.35
N HIS A 55 1.40 13.70 10.61
CA HIS A 55 0.12 14.00 11.23
C HIS A 55 -0.47 12.69 11.74
N VAL A 56 -0.86 12.65 13.02
CA VAL A 56 -1.41 11.46 13.65
C VAL A 56 -2.83 11.75 14.11
N ILE A 57 -3.74 10.80 13.89
CA ILE A 57 -5.11 10.82 14.40
C ILE A 57 -5.29 9.59 15.24
N ALA A 58 -5.59 9.72 16.52
CA ALA A 58 -6.07 8.59 17.31
C ALA A 58 -7.59 8.69 17.46
N LEU A 59 -8.25 7.55 17.63
CA LEU A 59 -9.69 7.51 17.90
C LEU A 59 -9.99 6.53 19.01
N ASP A 60 -11.10 6.79 19.70
CA ASP A 60 -11.71 5.81 20.59
C ASP A 60 -12.73 4.96 19.82
N LEU A 61 -12.74 3.66 20.05
CA LEU A 61 -13.74 2.75 19.49
C LEU A 61 -15.12 2.99 20.16
N PRO A 62 -16.23 2.59 19.51
CA PRO A 62 -17.57 2.66 20.12
C PRO A 62 -17.61 2.06 21.53
N GLY A 63 -17.98 2.86 22.53
CA GLY A 63 -18.09 2.45 23.94
C GLY A 63 -16.78 2.49 24.74
N PHE A 64 -15.67 2.89 24.14
CA PHE A 64 -14.36 3.00 24.78
C PHE A 64 -13.95 4.46 24.97
N GLY A 65 -13.03 4.71 25.91
CA GLY A 65 -12.50 6.04 26.20
C GLY A 65 -13.60 7.08 26.41
N ASN A 66 -13.54 8.19 25.67
CA ASN A 66 -14.51 9.28 25.76
C ASN A 66 -15.74 9.10 24.82
N ASN A 67 -15.89 7.96 24.17
CA ASN A 67 -17.06 7.68 23.34
C ASN A 67 -18.19 7.04 24.13
N ASP A 68 -19.04 7.90 24.70
CA ASP A 68 -20.34 7.53 25.23
C ASP A 68 -21.32 7.33 24.05
N TYR A 69 -21.60 6.07 23.72
CA TYR A 69 -22.49 5.72 22.62
C TYR A 69 -23.93 5.57 23.15
N ASP A 70 -24.89 6.32 22.60
CA ASP A 70 -26.29 6.27 23.02
C ASP A 70 -26.98 4.98 22.52
N GLU A 71 -27.68 4.30 23.43
CA GLU A 71 -28.24 2.96 23.25
C GLU A 71 -29.40 2.88 22.26
N GLN A 72 -30.10 3.99 21.98
CA GLN A 72 -31.36 3.95 21.21
C GLN A 72 -31.21 3.42 19.77
N HIS A 73 -29.98 3.20 19.29
CA HIS A 73 -29.69 2.79 17.91
C HIS A 73 -28.88 1.50 17.73
N ILE A 74 -28.39 0.86 18.80
CA ILE A 74 -27.72 -0.44 18.68
C ILE A 74 -28.73 -1.52 19.04
N ASN A 75 -29.50 -1.94 18.04
CA ASN A 75 -30.32 -3.14 18.18
C ASN A 75 -29.36 -4.35 18.20
N PHE A 76 -29.06 -4.85 19.41
CA PHE A 76 -28.14 -5.97 19.72
C PHE A 76 -28.42 -7.28 18.95
N LEU A 77 -29.53 -7.34 18.21
CA LEU A 77 -30.15 -8.56 17.72
C LEU A 77 -29.86 -8.89 16.25
N ASP A 78 -29.30 -8.00 15.42
CA ASP A 78 -28.85 -8.40 14.06
C ASP A 78 -27.33 -8.47 13.95
N GLN A 79 -26.82 -9.63 14.32
CA GLN A 79 -25.40 -9.97 14.48
C GLN A 79 -24.65 -10.09 13.15
N ARG A 80 -25.35 -10.01 12.00
CA ARG A 80 -24.81 -10.34 10.67
C ARG A 80 -23.94 -9.26 10.03
N LEU A 81 -23.89 -8.03 10.58
CA LEU A 81 -23.20 -6.88 9.97
C LEU A 81 -22.27 -6.13 10.92
N LEU A 82 -21.88 -6.73 12.04
CA LEU A 82 -21.14 -6.04 13.11
C LEU A 82 -19.82 -5.41 12.64
N VAL A 83 -19.04 -6.14 11.82
CA VAL A 83 -17.79 -5.64 11.23
C VAL A 83 -18.02 -4.39 10.40
N THR A 84 -19.01 -4.42 9.51
CA THR A 84 -19.36 -3.29 8.63
C THR A 84 -19.77 -2.07 9.45
N SER A 85 -20.53 -2.24 10.53
CA SER A 85 -20.91 -1.11 11.38
C SER A 85 -19.71 -0.39 12.00
N TYR A 86 -18.73 -1.12 12.55
CA TYR A 86 -17.51 -0.54 13.11
C TYR A 86 -16.66 0.15 12.04
N VAL A 87 -16.47 -0.53 10.89
CA VAL A 87 -15.73 0.01 9.75
C VAL A 87 -16.36 1.32 9.26
N ASP A 88 -17.68 1.35 9.05
CA ASP A 88 -18.40 2.54 8.56
C ASP A 88 -18.39 3.69 9.56
N ALA A 89 -18.45 3.40 10.87
CA ALA A 89 -18.32 4.42 11.90
C ALA A 89 -16.95 5.10 11.86
N ILE A 90 -15.88 4.31 11.75
CA ILE A 90 -14.51 4.83 11.69
C ILE A 90 -14.29 5.60 10.37
N MET A 91 -14.70 5.03 9.23
CA MET A 91 -14.52 5.66 7.92
C MET A 91 -15.23 7.02 7.78
N ARG A 92 -16.24 7.32 8.61
CA ARG A 92 -16.91 8.63 8.65
C ARG A 92 -16.14 9.72 9.37
N VAL A 93 -15.23 9.36 10.27
CA VAL A 93 -14.49 10.33 11.10
C VAL A 93 -13.03 10.49 10.71
N ILE A 94 -12.50 9.60 9.87
CA ILE A 94 -11.12 9.69 9.39
C ILE A 94 -11.06 10.25 7.96
N PRO A 95 -9.97 10.93 7.59
CA PRO A 95 -9.75 11.34 6.21
C PRO A 95 -9.62 10.13 5.27
N THR A 96 -10.12 10.27 4.05
CA THR A 96 -9.76 9.33 2.98
C THR A 96 -8.26 9.41 2.69
N ASN A 97 -7.65 8.28 2.36
CA ASN A 97 -6.22 8.04 2.07
C ASN A 97 -5.28 7.91 3.27
N SER A 98 -5.83 7.63 4.44
CA SER A 98 -5.04 7.45 5.65
C SER A 98 -4.23 6.15 5.62
N SER A 99 -3.05 6.18 6.24
CA SER A 99 -2.37 4.96 6.72
C SER A 99 -3.07 4.51 8.00
N LEU A 100 -3.27 3.21 8.19
CA LEU A 100 -3.85 2.68 9.42
C LEU A 100 -2.79 1.98 10.25
N MET A 101 -2.78 2.23 11.56
CA MET A 101 -2.10 1.43 12.55
C MET A 101 -3.13 0.97 13.59
N GLY A 102 -3.27 -0.34 13.74
CA GLY A 102 -4.17 -0.91 14.73
C GLY A 102 -3.45 -1.87 15.67
N TRP A 103 -3.83 -1.85 16.94
CA TRP A 103 -3.35 -2.80 17.94
C TRP A 103 -4.45 -3.79 18.33
N SER A 104 -4.13 -5.09 18.34
CA SER A 104 -5.05 -6.16 18.72
C SER A 104 -6.39 -6.07 17.93
N LEU A 105 -7.53 -5.93 18.60
CA LEU A 105 -8.83 -5.66 17.96
C LEU A 105 -8.78 -4.50 16.94
N GLY A 106 -8.09 -3.41 17.27
CA GLY A 106 -7.95 -2.27 16.36
C GLY A 106 -7.21 -2.63 15.07
N GLY A 107 -6.26 -3.56 15.11
CA GLY A 107 -5.58 -4.10 13.93
C GLY A 107 -6.49 -5.00 13.11
N ALA A 108 -7.32 -5.81 13.76
CA ALA A 108 -8.33 -6.64 13.10
C ALA A 108 -9.37 -5.76 12.37
N ILE A 109 -9.83 -4.68 13.00
CA ILE A 109 -10.72 -3.69 12.38
C ILE A 109 -10.00 -2.96 11.24
N ALA A 110 -8.76 -2.48 11.43
CA ALA A 110 -7.99 -1.80 10.39
C ALA A 110 -7.83 -2.66 9.13
N THR A 111 -7.57 -3.96 9.30
CA THR A 111 -7.47 -4.90 8.19
C THR A 111 -8.81 -5.05 7.46
N ALA A 112 -9.91 -5.20 8.21
CA ALA A 112 -11.25 -5.25 7.63
C ALA A 112 -11.64 -3.96 6.88
N MET A 113 -11.24 -2.79 7.40
CA MET A 113 -11.44 -1.49 6.74
C MET A 113 -10.77 -1.46 5.36
N ILE A 114 -9.56 -2.01 5.24
CA ILE A 114 -8.85 -2.09 3.96
C ILE A 114 -9.55 -3.05 3.00
N GLY A 115 -10.04 -4.19 3.48
CA GLY A 115 -10.82 -5.12 2.65
C GLY A 115 -12.08 -4.46 2.07
N GLN A 116 -12.76 -3.63 2.85
CA GLN A 116 -14.00 -2.95 2.41
C GLN A 116 -13.75 -1.66 1.62
N TYR A 117 -12.68 -0.93 1.91
CA TYR A 117 -12.36 0.37 1.31
C TYR A 117 -10.92 0.49 0.75
N PRO A 118 -10.47 -0.44 -0.10
CA PRO A 118 -9.07 -0.52 -0.53
C PRO A 118 -8.58 0.69 -1.32
N SER A 119 -9.49 1.47 -1.94
CA SER A 119 -9.14 2.67 -2.70
C SER A 119 -8.98 3.93 -1.85
N LYS A 120 -9.43 3.88 -0.58
CA LYS A 120 -9.46 4.99 0.39
C LYS A 120 -8.38 4.86 1.46
N LEU A 121 -7.54 3.83 1.45
CA LEU A 121 -6.51 3.60 2.47
C LEU A 121 -5.19 3.29 1.78
N SER A 122 -4.06 3.62 2.42
CA SER A 122 -2.75 3.62 1.76
C SER A 122 -1.78 2.57 2.29
N ASN A 123 -1.79 2.30 3.60
CA ASN A 123 -0.90 1.34 4.25
C ASN A 123 -1.60 0.69 5.45
N LEU A 124 -1.22 -0.55 5.76
CA LEU A 124 -1.64 -1.26 6.96
C LEU A 124 -0.46 -1.45 7.91
N ILE A 125 -0.66 -1.14 9.18
CA ILE A 125 0.28 -1.49 10.24
C ILE A 125 -0.53 -2.18 11.34
N THR A 126 -0.06 -3.34 11.80
CA THR A 126 -0.72 -4.04 12.90
C THR A 126 0.27 -4.38 14.01
N ILE A 127 -0.19 -4.28 15.24
CA ILE A 127 0.57 -4.61 16.45
C ILE A 127 -0.19 -5.70 17.18
N ALA A 128 0.47 -6.82 17.45
CA ALA A 128 -0.08 -7.96 18.18
C ALA A 128 -1.50 -8.35 17.70
N THR A 129 -1.64 -8.51 16.38
CA THR A 129 -2.94 -8.71 15.73
C THR A 129 -2.95 -10.03 14.99
N ASN A 130 -3.89 -10.91 15.36
CA ASN A 130 -4.13 -12.14 14.63
C ASN A 130 -5.18 -11.90 13.52
N PRO A 131 -4.94 -12.29 12.26
CA PRO A 131 -5.94 -12.14 11.20
C PRO A 131 -7.22 -12.95 11.44
N CYS A 132 -7.13 -14.05 12.20
CA CYS A 132 -8.30 -14.76 12.71
C CYS A 132 -8.04 -15.13 14.17
N PHE A 133 -8.65 -14.37 15.09
CA PHE A 133 -8.32 -14.47 16.51
C PHE A 133 -8.61 -15.84 17.11
N LEU A 134 -9.68 -16.50 16.66
CA LEU A 134 -10.04 -17.84 17.10
C LEU A 134 -9.44 -18.92 16.21
N ARG A 135 -9.13 -20.06 16.81
CA ARG A 135 -8.77 -21.27 16.07
C ARG A 135 -9.93 -21.69 15.16
N LYS A 136 -9.61 -21.95 13.89
CA LYS A 136 -10.52 -22.46 12.86
C LYS A 136 -9.91 -23.68 12.19
N GLU A 137 -10.70 -24.33 11.34
CA GLU A 137 -10.19 -25.33 10.39
C GLU A 137 -9.08 -24.68 9.54
N GLU A 138 -7.95 -25.39 9.39
CA GLU A 138 -6.73 -24.90 8.72
C GLU A 138 -6.11 -23.62 9.32
N TRP A 139 -6.48 -23.25 10.57
CA TRP A 139 -5.87 -22.13 11.29
C TRP A 139 -5.65 -22.47 12.76
N SER A 140 -4.51 -23.11 13.05
CA SER A 140 -4.17 -23.62 14.38
C SER A 140 -3.68 -22.55 15.36
N ASN A 141 -3.11 -21.46 14.84
CA ASN A 141 -2.46 -20.38 15.60
C ASN A 141 -3.44 -19.33 16.17
N GLY A 142 -4.75 -19.60 16.13
CA GLY A 142 -5.76 -18.82 16.86
C GLY A 142 -5.95 -19.28 18.31
N MET A 143 -6.52 -18.41 19.14
CA MET A 143 -6.96 -18.71 20.50
C MET A 143 -8.03 -19.82 20.48
N SER A 144 -7.98 -20.74 21.43
CA SER A 144 -8.99 -21.80 21.50
C SER A 144 -10.39 -21.21 21.76
N ASN A 145 -11.40 -21.75 21.08
CA ASN A 145 -12.80 -21.34 21.27
C ASN A 145 -13.23 -21.44 22.74
N LYS A 146 -12.80 -22.49 23.46
CA LYS A 146 -13.08 -22.67 24.89
C LYS A 146 -12.53 -21.53 25.75
N LEU A 147 -11.26 -21.16 25.57
CA LEU A 147 -10.64 -20.06 26.33
C LEU A 147 -11.35 -18.73 26.04
N PHE A 148 -11.68 -18.46 24.78
CA PHE A 148 -12.40 -17.26 24.40
C PHE A 148 -13.81 -17.22 25.01
N THR A 149 -14.59 -18.31 24.94
CA THR A 149 -15.92 -18.38 25.57
C THR A 149 -15.85 -18.17 27.07
N ASN A 150 -14.86 -18.78 27.75
CA ASN A 150 -14.66 -18.57 29.18
C ASN A 150 -14.34 -17.11 29.51
N PHE A 151 -13.48 -16.46 28.71
CA PHE A 151 -13.14 -15.05 28.88
C PHE A 151 -14.37 -14.15 28.64
N PHE A 152 -15.15 -14.43 27.59
CA PHE A 152 -16.38 -13.69 27.28
C PHE A 152 -17.41 -13.79 28.40
N GLU A 153 -17.68 -14.99 28.91
CA GLU A 153 -18.59 -15.20 30.04
C GLU A 153 -18.05 -14.61 31.35
N LEU A 154 -16.72 -14.64 31.57
CA LEU A 154 -16.13 -13.98 32.73
C LEU A 154 -16.32 -12.46 32.65
N PHE A 155 -16.07 -11.83 31.50
CA PHE A 155 -16.32 -10.39 31.34
C PHE A 155 -17.80 -10.06 31.51
N LYS A 156 -18.69 -10.92 31.01
CA LYS A 156 -20.15 -10.74 31.14
C LYS A 156 -20.62 -10.76 32.59
N ASN A 157 -20.09 -11.66 33.42
CA ASN A 157 -20.57 -11.91 34.78
C ASN A 157 -19.74 -11.17 35.86
N ASP A 158 -18.43 -11.01 35.67
CA ASP A 158 -17.51 -10.30 36.56
C ASP A 158 -16.45 -9.54 35.73
N PRO A 159 -16.80 -8.35 35.20
CA PRO A 159 -15.88 -7.53 34.41
C PRO A 159 -14.60 -7.20 35.17
N SER A 160 -14.70 -7.00 36.48
CA SER A 160 -13.59 -6.62 37.35
C SER A 160 -12.54 -7.72 37.45
N ALA A 161 -12.96 -8.96 37.69
CA ALA A 161 -12.04 -10.11 37.66
C ALA A 161 -11.49 -10.35 36.26
N CYS A 162 -12.33 -10.24 35.23
CA CYS A 162 -11.91 -10.43 33.84
C CYS A 162 -10.80 -9.46 33.43
N LEU A 163 -10.95 -8.17 33.73
CA LEU A 163 -10.00 -7.14 33.33
C LEU A 163 -8.67 -7.25 34.09
N ARG A 164 -8.68 -7.65 35.37
CA ARG A 164 -7.44 -7.98 36.11
C ARG A 164 -6.67 -9.13 35.44
N ASN A 165 -7.38 -10.20 35.07
CA ASN A 165 -6.77 -11.32 34.35
C ASN A 165 -6.25 -10.89 32.97
N PHE A 166 -7.03 -10.12 32.23
CA PHE A 166 -6.63 -9.59 30.93
C PHE A 166 -5.35 -8.75 31.03
N ASN A 167 -5.24 -7.87 32.02
CA ASN A 167 -4.05 -7.04 32.21
C ASN A 167 -2.81 -7.85 32.56
N TYR A 168 -2.96 -8.93 33.33
CA TYR A 168 -1.87 -9.87 33.54
C TYR A 168 -1.42 -10.51 32.21
N LEU A 169 -2.36 -11.04 31.41
CA LEU A 169 -2.05 -11.66 30.11
C LEU A 169 -1.37 -10.70 29.13
N GLN A 170 -1.74 -9.42 29.16
CA GLN A 170 -1.17 -8.39 28.28
C GLN A 170 0.30 -8.09 28.55
N CYS A 171 0.80 -8.29 29.77
CA CYS A 171 2.18 -7.99 30.12
C CYS A 171 3.02 -9.22 30.48
N SER A 172 2.39 -10.37 30.74
CA SER A 172 3.07 -11.60 31.11
C SER A 172 4.09 -12.02 30.06
N GLY A 173 5.30 -12.34 30.51
CA GLY A 173 6.40 -12.79 29.64
C GLY A 173 7.18 -11.66 28.96
N ASP A 174 6.82 -10.39 29.17
CA ASP A 174 7.60 -9.24 28.70
C ASP A 174 8.77 -8.93 29.65
N LEU A 175 9.92 -8.55 29.11
CA LEU A 175 11.08 -8.09 29.89
C LEU A 175 10.74 -6.90 30.82
N GLU A 176 9.78 -6.04 30.42
CA GLU A 176 9.30 -4.91 31.20
C GLU A 176 7.97 -5.19 31.97
N GLU A 177 7.62 -6.47 32.22
CA GLU A 177 6.34 -6.89 32.81
C GLU A 177 5.92 -6.05 34.05
N LYS A 178 6.85 -5.80 34.99
CA LYS A 178 6.54 -5.01 36.21
C LYS A 178 6.13 -3.57 35.90
N LYS A 179 6.79 -2.93 34.93
CA LYS A 179 6.52 -1.55 34.50
C LYS A 179 5.19 -1.48 33.77
N LEU A 180 4.93 -2.44 32.87
CA LEU A 180 3.67 -2.58 32.15
C LEU A 180 2.49 -2.83 33.11
N SER A 181 2.65 -3.73 34.08
CA SER A 181 1.62 -4.00 35.11
C SER A 181 1.28 -2.73 35.91
N LYS A 182 2.28 -1.92 36.28
CA LYS A 182 2.05 -0.63 36.94
C LYS A 182 1.32 0.36 36.04
N PHE A 183 1.67 0.43 34.76
CA PHE A 183 0.99 1.28 33.78
C PHE A 183 -0.49 0.89 33.63
N LEU A 184 -0.77 -0.41 33.45
CA LEU A 184 -2.13 -0.92 33.33
C LEU A 184 -2.96 -0.64 34.59
N LYS A 185 -2.41 -0.84 35.79
CA LYS A 185 -3.09 -0.51 37.06
C LYS A 185 -3.49 0.97 37.20
N LEU A 186 -2.69 1.88 36.66
CA LEU A 186 -3.02 3.31 36.65
C LEU A 186 -4.10 3.65 35.61
N SER A 187 -4.19 2.87 34.53
CA SER A 187 -5.28 2.99 33.55
C SER A 187 -6.57 2.32 34.05
N GLU A 188 -6.45 1.22 34.79
CA GLU A 188 -7.55 0.48 35.43
C GLU A 188 -8.39 1.36 36.35
N THR A 189 -7.77 2.18 37.22
CA THR A 189 -8.53 3.04 38.15
C THR A 189 -9.42 4.06 37.45
N LYS A 190 -9.08 4.46 36.21
CA LYS A 190 -9.94 5.30 35.36
C LYS A 190 -11.07 4.51 34.70
N ASN A 191 -10.82 3.26 34.32
CA ASN A 191 -11.79 2.43 33.59
C ASN A 191 -12.77 1.71 34.54
N PHE A 192 -12.33 1.21 35.70
CA PHE A 192 -13.16 0.46 36.64
C PHE A 192 -14.26 1.30 37.30
N SER A 193 -14.00 2.57 37.58
CA SER A 193 -15.02 3.49 38.10
C SER A 193 -16.24 3.64 37.18
N SER A 194 -16.12 3.23 35.90
CA SER A 194 -17.22 3.21 34.93
C SER A 194 -18.03 1.90 34.91
N PHE A 195 -17.59 0.85 35.60
CA PHE A 195 -18.23 -0.48 35.65
C PHE A 195 -18.73 -0.89 37.04
N ASP A 196 -18.47 -0.09 38.08
CA ASP A 196 -18.90 -0.37 39.46
C ASP A 196 -20.43 -0.32 39.64
N ASP A 197 -21.18 0.22 38.68
CA ASP A 197 -22.65 0.18 38.66
C ASP A 197 -23.17 -0.37 37.32
N LEU A 198 -23.19 -1.70 37.19
CA LEU A 198 -23.70 -2.45 36.03
C LEU A 198 -25.12 -2.01 35.61
N SER A 199 -25.87 -1.36 36.50
CA SER A 199 -27.25 -0.93 36.26
C SER A 199 -27.40 0.45 35.60
N LYS A 200 -26.35 1.28 35.54
CA LYS A 200 -26.51 2.71 35.21
C LYS A 200 -25.98 3.21 33.87
N ASN A 201 -25.12 2.49 33.15
CA ASN A 201 -24.46 3.09 31.96
C ASN A 201 -24.22 2.19 30.75
N ASN A 202 -24.60 0.90 30.75
CA ASN A 202 -24.57 -0.04 29.60
C ASN A 202 -23.29 -0.10 28.70
N LYS A 203 -22.19 0.57 29.07
CA LYS A 203 -20.86 0.53 28.41
C LYS A 203 -20.31 -0.89 28.29
N HIS A 204 -20.65 -1.73 29.27
CA HIS A 204 -20.33 -3.14 29.31
C HIS A 204 -20.83 -3.91 28.09
N LEU A 205 -22.03 -3.60 27.60
CA LEU A 205 -22.60 -4.23 26.43
C LEU A 205 -21.79 -3.90 25.16
N LEU A 206 -21.36 -2.65 25.00
CA LEU A 206 -20.53 -2.24 23.86
C LEU A 206 -19.16 -2.93 23.87
N TRP A 207 -18.58 -3.13 25.06
CA TRP A 207 -17.34 -3.89 25.22
C TRP A 207 -17.54 -5.37 24.89
N LEU A 208 -18.65 -5.98 25.31
CA LEU A 208 -19.02 -7.34 24.90
C LEU A 208 -19.21 -7.44 23.38
N SER A 209 -19.84 -6.44 22.76
CA SER A 209 -20.02 -6.39 21.30
C SER A 209 -18.68 -6.33 20.57
N ALA A 210 -17.76 -5.46 21.01
CA ALA A 210 -16.41 -5.37 20.47
C ALA A 210 -15.60 -6.67 20.68
N LEU A 211 -15.81 -7.36 21.80
CA LEU A 211 -15.17 -8.63 22.08
C LEU A 211 -15.72 -9.75 21.17
N LYS A 212 -17.03 -9.77 20.95
CA LYS A 212 -17.68 -10.68 19.99
C LYS A 212 -17.17 -10.43 18.57
N LEU A 213 -17.07 -9.16 18.16
CA LEU A 213 -16.49 -8.76 16.88
C LEU A 213 -15.08 -9.36 16.70
N LEU A 214 -14.23 -9.32 17.73
CA LEU A 214 -12.90 -9.93 17.68
C LEU A 214 -12.96 -11.44 17.39
N GLY A 215 -13.93 -12.15 17.98
CA GLY A 215 -14.12 -13.59 17.79
C GLY A 215 -14.69 -13.97 16.41
N GLU A 216 -15.36 -13.03 15.73
CA GLU A 216 -16.02 -13.25 14.44
C GLU A 216 -15.20 -12.79 13.24
N ILE A 217 -14.34 -11.77 13.40
CA ILE A 217 -13.50 -11.27 12.29
C ILE A 217 -12.56 -12.37 11.80
N ASP A 218 -12.58 -12.59 10.48
CA ASP A 218 -11.62 -13.40 9.75
C ASP A 218 -11.07 -12.62 8.55
N ASN A 219 -9.83 -12.14 8.70
CA ASN A 219 -9.12 -11.34 7.71
C ASN A 219 -8.12 -12.15 6.89
N ARG A 220 -8.07 -13.48 7.00
CA ARG A 220 -7.06 -14.31 6.30
C ARG A 220 -7.09 -14.09 4.79
N GLN A 221 -8.28 -14.10 4.19
CA GLN A 221 -8.47 -13.86 2.76
C GLN A 221 -8.11 -12.43 2.33
N ILE A 222 -8.38 -11.45 3.21
CA ILE A 222 -8.01 -10.06 2.97
C ILE A 222 -6.49 -9.94 2.92
N LEU A 223 -5.75 -10.47 3.92
CA LEU A 223 -4.29 -10.41 3.93
C LEU A 223 -3.65 -11.18 2.77
N ALA A 224 -4.19 -12.36 2.44
CA ALA A 224 -3.71 -13.18 1.32
C ALA A 224 -3.78 -12.43 -0.02
N SER A 225 -4.82 -11.61 -0.22
CA SER A 225 -5.03 -10.84 -1.46
C SER A 225 -4.60 -9.36 -1.36
N LEU A 226 -4.05 -8.94 -0.21
CA LEU A 226 -3.74 -7.52 0.01
C LEU A 226 -2.50 -7.09 -0.78
N GLU A 227 -2.69 -6.15 -1.70
CA GLU A 227 -1.61 -5.56 -2.50
C GLU A 227 -0.99 -4.31 -1.85
N LEU A 228 -1.63 -3.74 -0.82
CA LEU A 228 -1.11 -2.55 -0.14
C LEU A 228 0.07 -2.90 0.76
N PRO A 229 1.06 -1.99 0.91
CA PRO A 229 2.14 -2.17 1.86
C PRO A 229 1.57 -2.41 3.26
N SER A 230 2.10 -3.45 3.90
CA SER A 230 1.61 -3.91 5.19
C SER A 230 2.77 -4.31 6.10
N LEU A 231 2.73 -3.85 7.34
CA LEU A 231 3.74 -4.11 8.38
C LEU A 231 3.08 -4.73 9.62
N HIS A 232 3.63 -5.82 10.13
CA HIS A 232 3.08 -6.56 11.26
C HIS A 232 4.13 -6.74 12.35
N PHE A 233 3.77 -6.38 13.58
CA PHE A 233 4.62 -6.51 14.76
C PHE A 233 4.05 -7.53 15.75
N PHE A 234 4.87 -8.47 16.21
CA PHE A 234 4.50 -9.51 17.18
C PHE A 234 5.51 -9.60 18.33
N GLY A 235 5.01 -9.92 19.53
CA GLY A 235 5.84 -10.23 20.68
C GLY A 235 6.00 -11.74 20.79
N GLN A 236 7.24 -12.22 20.96
CA GLN A 236 7.54 -13.65 21.04
C GLN A 236 6.78 -14.35 22.19
N ASN A 237 6.59 -13.65 23.31
CA ASN A 237 6.02 -14.18 24.54
C ASN A 237 4.56 -13.71 24.75
N ASP A 238 3.90 -13.23 23.71
CA ASP A 238 2.52 -12.77 23.78
C ASP A 238 1.57 -13.93 24.14
N GLN A 239 0.86 -13.78 25.27
CA GLN A 239 -0.07 -14.79 25.80
C GLN A 239 -1.45 -14.75 25.14
N LEU A 240 -1.77 -13.69 24.40
CA LEU A 240 -3.05 -13.47 23.74
C LEU A 240 -2.97 -13.81 22.24
N VAL A 241 -1.83 -13.52 21.61
CA VAL A 241 -1.58 -13.80 20.19
C VAL A 241 -0.30 -14.61 20.05
N ASN A 242 -0.43 -15.86 19.59
CA ASN A 242 0.73 -16.71 19.33
C ASN A 242 1.65 -16.08 18.28
N ALA A 243 2.94 -15.90 18.60
CA ALA A 243 3.94 -15.33 17.70
C ALA A 243 4.12 -16.13 16.39
N GLN A 244 3.77 -17.43 16.36
CA GLN A 244 3.79 -18.26 15.14
C GLN A 244 2.83 -17.76 14.06
N VAL A 245 1.87 -16.88 14.40
CA VAL A 245 1.06 -16.15 13.41
C VAL A 245 1.93 -15.33 12.45
N ALA A 246 3.11 -14.89 12.87
CA ALA A 246 4.07 -14.19 12.02
C ALA A 246 4.41 -15.01 10.75
N ASP A 247 4.76 -16.28 10.93
CA ASP A 247 5.08 -17.18 9.83
C ASP A 247 3.87 -17.45 8.94
N GLU A 248 2.67 -17.54 9.53
CA GLU A 248 1.43 -17.70 8.76
C GLU A 248 1.14 -16.48 7.89
N ILE A 249 1.35 -15.26 8.39
CA ILE A 249 1.16 -14.04 7.58
C ILE A 249 2.14 -14.03 6.40
N THR A 250 3.41 -14.37 6.64
CA THR A 250 4.40 -14.48 5.56
C THR A 250 4.04 -15.57 4.55
N ARG A 251 3.46 -16.70 4.99
CA ARG A 251 2.92 -17.75 4.10
C ARG A 251 1.71 -17.30 3.30
N LEU A 252 0.76 -16.61 3.95
CA LEU A 252 -0.45 -16.10 3.31
C LEU A 252 -0.10 -15.13 2.19
N ASN A 253 0.87 -14.24 2.44
CA ASN A 253 1.36 -13.32 1.44
C ASN A 253 2.78 -12.83 1.79
N SER A 254 3.74 -13.21 0.97
CA SER A 254 5.16 -12.93 1.21
C SER A 254 5.55 -11.46 0.98
N SER A 255 4.63 -10.59 0.53
CA SER A 255 4.89 -9.16 0.40
C SER A 255 4.69 -8.38 1.70
N HIS A 256 4.14 -9.00 2.74
CA HIS A 256 3.97 -8.37 4.05
C HIS A 256 5.29 -8.34 4.81
N GLU A 257 5.61 -7.21 5.40
CA GLU A 257 6.74 -7.09 6.32
C GLU A 257 6.30 -7.56 7.71
N VAL A 258 7.00 -8.54 8.27
CA VAL A 258 6.67 -9.13 9.58
C VAL A 258 7.89 -9.05 10.49
N LYS A 259 7.69 -8.57 11.72
CA LYS A 259 8.74 -8.40 12.73
C LYS A 259 8.30 -9.01 14.06
N VAL A 260 9.11 -9.93 14.59
CA VAL A 260 8.90 -10.56 15.90
C VAL A 260 9.94 -10.02 16.87
N TYR A 261 9.50 -9.57 18.03
CA TYR A 261 10.37 -9.05 19.10
C TYR A 261 10.54 -10.08 20.20
N GLU A 262 11.78 -10.47 20.45
CA GLU A 262 12.15 -11.42 21.49
C GLU A 262 11.86 -10.86 22.89
N GLN A 263 11.42 -11.72 23.80
CA GLN A 263 11.13 -11.36 25.21
C GLN A 263 10.12 -10.21 25.37
N LYS A 264 9.25 -9.99 24.38
CA LYS A 264 8.17 -9.01 24.42
C LYS A 264 6.82 -9.72 24.36
N SER A 265 5.80 -9.10 24.96
CA SER A 265 4.42 -9.60 24.91
C SER A 265 3.47 -8.64 24.18
N HIS A 266 2.22 -8.49 24.62
CA HIS A 266 1.13 -7.90 23.82
C HIS A 266 1.24 -6.37 23.64
N LEU A 267 1.92 -5.67 24.55
CA LEU A 267 1.98 -4.20 24.63
C LEU A 267 3.22 -3.59 23.98
N LEU A 268 3.57 -4.04 22.77
CA LEU A 268 4.78 -3.63 22.04
C LEU A 268 4.90 -2.12 21.83
N HIS A 269 3.80 -1.41 21.58
CA HIS A 269 3.80 0.04 21.42
C HIS A 269 4.21 0.77 22.72
N ILE A 270 4.21 0.10 23.86
CA ILE A 270 4.68 0.63 25.14
C ILE A 270 6.08 0.10 25.47
N SER A 271 6.28 -1.23 25.46
CA SER A 271 7.55 -1.85 25.88
C SER A 271 8.66 -1.83 24.82
N SER A 272 8.32 -1.49 23.58
CA SER A 272 9.24 -1.36 22.44
C SER A 272 8.94 -0.08 21.64
N ALA A 273 8.52 0.98 22.33
CA ALA A 273 8.03 2.21 21.71
C ALA A 273 9.01 2.82 20.69
N LYS A 274 10.32 2.79 20.97
CA LYS A 274 11.35 3.35 20.09
C LYS A 274 11.43 2.57 18.79
N GLU A 275 11.49 1.25 18.88
CA GLU A 275 11.59 0.34 17.74
C GLU A 275 10.32 0.39 16.90
N ILE A 276 9.14 0.33 17.52
CA ILE A 276 7.84 0.41 16.83
C ILE A 276 7.71 1.75 16.09
N SER A 277 8.09 2.86 16.73
CA SER A 277 8.05 4.19 16.10
C SER A 277 9.01 4.29 14.91
N SER A 278 10.27 3.88 15.09
CA SER A 278 11.27 3.94 14.02
C SER A 278 10.87 3.09 12.83
N ASN A 279 10.53 1.81 13.04
CA ASN A 279 10.14 0.90 11.97
C ASN A 279 8.88 1.39 11.24
N THR A 280 7.92 1.98 11.96
CA THR A 280 6.74 2.61 11.36
C THR A 280 7.11 3.78 10.45
N ILE A 281 7.98 4.67 10.93
CA ILE A 281 8.42 5.85 10.17
C ILE A 281 9.18 5.43 8.92
N ASP A 282 10.09 4.47 9.04
CA ASP A 282 10.90 3.98 7.92
C ASP A 282 10.01 3.29 6.88
N PHE A 283 9.13 2.39 7.31
CA PHE A 283 8.15 1.74 6.45
C PHE A 283 7.28 2.73 5.68
N LEU A 284 6.73 3.75 6.35
CA LEU A 284 5.91 4.76 5.68
C LEU A 284 6.73 5.66 4.74
N LYS A 285 7.97 6.01 5.10
CA LYS A 285 8.88 6.78 4.24
C LYS A 285 9.24 6.03 2.96
N GLU A 286 9.44 4.71 3.05
CA GLU A 286 9.72 3.84 1.92
C GLU A 286 8.50 3.73 1.00
N ASN A 287 7.32 3.53 1.60
CA ASN A 287 6.06 3.30 0.90
C ASN A 287 5.29 4.56 0.47
N ARG A 288 5.80 5.77 0.75
CA ARG A 288 5.18 7.02 0.30
C ARG A 288 5.09 7.18 -1.23
N PHE A 289 5.92 6.44 -1.97
CA PHE A 289 5.92 6.41 -3.44
C PHE A 289 5.20 5.18 -4.00
N PHE A 290 4.50 4.42 -3.15
CA PHE A 290 3.78 3.24 -3.59
C PHE A 290 2.70 3.64 -4.60
N LEU A 291 2.73 2.97 -5.75
CA LEU A 291 1.83 3.17 -6.85
C LEU A 291 0.62 2.24 -6.74
N ASN A 292 -0.59 2.81 -6.81
CA ASN A 292 -1.79 2.00 -6.87
C ASN A 292 -2.01 1.47 -8.30
N LYS A 293 -1.69 0.19 -8.54
CA LYS A 293 -1.79 -0.46 -9.85
C LYS A 293 -3.17 -0.39 -10.48
N LYS A 294 -4.24 -0.53 -9.69
CA LYS A 294 -5.62 -0.40 -10.19
C LYS A 294 -5.89 1.01 -10.71
N LYS A 295 -5.45 2.05 -9.99
CA LYS A 295 -5.57 3.45 -10.46
C LYS A 295 -4.73 3.71 -11.70
N ILE A 296 -3.53 3.13 -11.79
CA ILE A 296 -2.69 3.18 -12.99
C ILE A 296 -3.42 2.56 -14.19
N ALA A 297 -3.90 1.33 -14.05
CA ALA A 297 -4.62 0.61 -15.10
C ALA A 297 -5.83 1.40 -15.62
N LEU A 298 -6.61 1.98 -14.72
CA LEU A 298 -7.76 2.83 -15.06
C LEU A 298 -7.36 4.13 -15.75
N SER A 299 -6.29 4.80 -15.28
CA SER A 299 -5.75 6.02 -15.89
C SER A 299 -5.33 5.78 -17.34
N PHE A 300 -4.54 4.74 -17.58
CA PHE A 300 -4.11 4.37 -18.92
C PHE A 300 -5.27 3.90 -19.80
N SER A 301 -6.18 3.08 -19.27
CA SER A 301 -7.39 2.66 -19.98
C SER A 301 -8.23 3.85 -20.46
N SER A 302 -8.34 4.90 -19.63
CA SER A 302 -9.07 6.12 -19.97
C SER A 302 -8.34 6.98 -21.01
N ALA A 303 -7.01 6.92 -21.04
CA ALA A 303 -6.18 7.66 -21.98
C ALA A 303 -6.01 6.96 -23.34
N ALA A 304 -6.37 5.67 -23.45
CA ALA A 304 -6.00 4.79 -24.56
C ALA A 304 -6.32 5.34 -25.96
N THR A 305 -7.46 6.04 -26.13
CA THR A 305 -7.87 6.62 -27.42
C THR A 305 -7.02 7.82 -27.85
N THR A 306 -6.44 8.56 -26.91
CA THR A 306 -5.64 9.77 -27.16
C THR A 306 -4.14 9.54 -26.99
N TYR A 307 -3.75 8.40 -26.40
CA TYR A 307 -2.39 8.10 -25.98
C TYR A 307 -1.35 8.30 -27.09
N GLU A 308 -1.57 7.71 -28.25
CA GLU A 308 -0.65 7.81 -29.39
C GLU A 308 -0.44 9.25 -29.87
N SER A 309 -1.41 10.16 -29.71
CA SER A 309 -1.23 11.56 -30.13
C SER A 309 -0.24 12.33 -29.26
N VAL A 310 -0.02 11.89 -28.02
CA VAL A 310 0.80 12.59 -27.01
C VAL A 310 2.06 11.83 -26.61
N SER A 311 2.27 10.60 -27.14
CA SER A 311 3.35 9.69 -26.74
C SER A 311 4.68 9.91 -27.47
N ARG A 312 5.13 11.16 -27.61
CA ARG A 312 6.35 11.48 -28.39
C ARG A 312 7.61 10.78 -27.87
N LEU A 313 7.82 10.79 -26.55
CA LEU A 313 8.98 10.15 -25.92
C LEU A 313 8.90 8.63 -26.07
N GLN A 314 7.73 8.04 -25.83
CA GLN A 314 7.47 6.60 -25.97
C GLN A 314 7.77 6.12 -27.40
N ARG A 315 7.36 6.88 -28.42
CA ARG A 315 7.67 6.53 -29.82
C ARG A 315 9.15 6.66 -30.13
N GLN A 316 9.81 7.72 -29.66
CA GLN A 316 11.23 7.94 -29.92
C GLN A 316 12.11 6.87 -29.26
N THR A 317 11.85 6.59 -27.97
CA THR A 317 12.55 5.56 -27.19
C THR A 317 12.25 4.16 -27.73
N GLY A 318 10.98 3.89 -28.04
CA GLY A 318 10.55 2.62 -28.64
C GLY A 318 11.20 2.37 -29.99
N LYS A 319 11.32 3.39 -30.86
CA LYS A 319 12.03 3.26 -32.13
C LYS A 319 13.51 2.93 -31.92
N LYS A 320 14.21 3.67 -31.05
CA LYS A 320 15.62 3.39 -30.74
C LYS A 320 15.79 1.97 -30.19
N LEU A 321 14.90 1.50 -29.31
CA LEU A 321 14.95 0.14 -28.78
C LEU A 321 14.65 -0.92 -29.85
N LEU A 322 13.68 -0.68 -30.75
CA LEU A 322 13.38 -1.55 -31.88
C LEU A 322 14.56 -1.68 -32.86
N ASP A 323 15.42 -0.67 -32.95
CA ASP A 323 16.62 -0.68 -33.78
C ASP A 323 17.76 -1.50 -33.14
N MET A 324 17.65 -1.85 -31.85
CA MET A 324 18.56 -2.77 -31.16
C MET A 324 18.15 -4.24 -31.31
N LEU A 325 16.92 -4.53 -31.78
CA LEU A 325 16.50 -5.89 -32.06
C LEU A 325 17.30 -6.47 -33.24
N PRO A 326 17.67 -7.77 -33.21
CA PRO A 326 18.33 -8.41 -34.35
C PRO A 326 17.47 -8.32 -35.62
N GLU A 327 18.11 -8.21 -36.80
CA GLU A 327 17.40 -8.17 -38.09
C GLU A 327 16.83 -9.52 -38.51
N GLU A 328 17.52 -10.62 -38.20
CA GLU A 328 17.04 -11.98 -38.43
C GLU A 328 16.80 -12.68 -37.10
N ILE A 329 15.53 -12.69 -36.70
CA ILE A 329 15.08 -13.49 -35.57
C ILE A 329 14.43 -14.76 -36.13
N LYS A 330 15.08 -15.91 -35.89
CA LYS A 330 14.53 -17.25 -36.13
C LYS A 330 13.16 -17.41 -35.44
N PRO A 331 12.34 -18.42 -35.77
CA PRO A 331 11.04 -18.58 -35.12
C PRO A 331 11.19 -18.64 -33.58
N ILE A 332 10.76 -17.59 -32.89
CA ILE A 332 10.83 -17.46 -31.43
C ILE A 332 9.53 -16.93 -30.83
N ASN A 333 9.39 -17.05 -29.52
CA ASN A 333 8.33 -16.46 -28.72
C ASN A 333 8.78 -15.09 -28.17
N ILE A 334 8.05 -14.03 -28.51
CA ILE A 334 8.29 -12.67 -28.03
C ILE A 334 7.14 -12.21 -27.15
N VAL A 335 7.45 -11.52 -26.05
CA VAL A 335 6.48 -10.78 -25.24
C VAL A 335 6.80 -9.28 -25.33
N ASP A 336 5.81 -8.46 -25.67
CA ASP A 336 5.84 -7.01 -25.42
C ASP A 336 5.18 -6.74 -24.06
N LEU A 337 6.00 -6.44 -23.05
CA LEU A 337 5.61 -6.27 -21.65
C LEU A 337 5.29 -4.80 -21.36
N GLY A 338 4.02 -4.50 -21.15
CA GLY A 338 3.46 -3.14 -21.17
C GLY A 338 3.24 -2.65 -22.60
N CYS A 339 2.58 -3.46 -23.44
CA CYS A 339 2.47 -3.22 -24.88
C CYS A 339 1.64 -1.99 -25.26
N GLY A 340 0.89 -1.40 -24.33
CA GLY A 340 0.01 -0.27 -24.56
C GLY A 340 -0.98 -0.55 -25.69
N THR A 341 -1.09 0.37 -26.64
CA THR A 341 -1.96 0.25 -27.82
C THR A 341 -1.40 -0.67 -28.92
N GLY A 342 -0.32 -1.40 -28.66
CA GLY A 342 0.31 -2.32 -29.63
C GLY A 342 1.24 -1.65 -30.65
N TYR A 343 1.66 -0.41 -30.41
CA TYR A 343 2.51 0.36 -31.33
C TYR A 343 3.82 -0.36 -31.67
N CYS A 344 4.53 -0.90 -30.67
CA CYS A 344 5.81 -1.58 -30.87
C CYS A 344 5.63 -2.95 -31.52
N ILE A 345 4.61 -3.72 -31.10
CA ILE A 345 4.25 -5.01 -31.70
C ILE A 345 4.14 -4.95 -33.22
N LYS A 346 3.52 -3.90 -33.78
CA LYS A 346 3.42 -3.71 -35.24
C LYS A 346 4.80 -3.68 -35.91
N SER A 347 5.77 -3.01 -35.30
CA SER A 347 7.13 -2.92 -35.82
C SER A 347 7.90 -4.22 -35.60
N ILE A 348 7.71 -4.89 -34.46
CA ILE A 348 8.32 -6.20 -34.17
C ILE A 348 7.85 -7.22 -35.21
N ARG A 349 6.55 -7.30 -35.51
CA ARG A 349 6.02 -8.24 -36.53
C ARG A 349 6.57 -7.96 -37.93
N LYS A 350 6.83 -6.70 -38.27
CA LYS A 350 7.39 -6.34 -39.59
C LYS A 350 8.88 -6.66 -39.71
N LYS A 351 9.64 -6.53 -38.62
CA LYS A 351 11.08 -6.80 -38.61
C LYS A 351 11.38 -8.31 -38.50
N ASN A 352 10.50 -9.08 -37.88
CA ASN A 352 10.82 -10.45 -37.44
C ASN A 352 9.88 -11.52 -37.98
N SER A 353 10.43 -12.69 -38.27
CA SER A 353 9.69 -13.94 -38.50
C SER A 353 9.36 -14.66 -37.18
N ALA A 354 8.92 -13.90 -36.17
CA ALA A 354 8.61 -14.46 -34.85
C ALA A 354 7.45 -15.47 -34.95
N SER A 355 7.61 -16.66 -34.33
CA SER A 355 6.57 -17.68 -34.28
C SER A 355 5.33 -17.18 -33.55
N LYS A 356 5.56 -16.41 -32.48
CA LYS A 356 4.51 -15.96 -31.59
C LYS A 356 4.86 -14.62 -30.95
N ILE A 357 3.95 -13.67 -30.99
CA ILE A 357 4.06 -12.37 -30.31
C ILE A 357 2.89 -12.22 -29.34
N ILE A 358 3.21 -12.06 -28.06
CA ILE A 358 2.25 -11.86 -26.97
C ILE A 358 2.31 -10.38 -26.56
N GLY A 359 1.18 -9.68 -26.61
CA GLY A 359 1.04 -8.37 -25.99
C GLY A 359 0.50 -8.49 -24.57
N LEU A 360 1.26 -8.02 -23.58
CA LEU A 360 0.84 -8.03 -22.17
C LEU A 360 0.75 -6.59 -21.66
N ASP A 361 -0.39 -6.21 -21.07
CA ASP A 361 -0.53 -4.90 -20.42
C ASP A 361 -1.42 -5.00 -19.18
N LEU A 362 -1.18 -4.15 -18.19
CA LEU A 362 -1.99 -4.05 -16.98
C LEU A 362 -3.35 -3.35 -17.25
N ALA A 363 -3.39 -2.46 -18.25
CA ALA A 363 -4.55 -1.65 -18.59
C ALA A 363 -5.40 -2.33 -19.68
N GLU A 364 -6.54 -2.88 -19.29
CA GLU A 364 -7.47 -3.53 -20.23
C GLU A 364 -7.91 -2.61 -21.39
N GLY A 365 -8.09 -1.31 -21.13
CA GLY A 365 -8.44 -0.34 -22.17
C GLY A 365 -7.37 -0.18 -23.25
N MET A 366 -6.09 -0.33 -22.89
CA MET A 366 -4.99 -0.34 -23.85
C MET A 366 -5.06 -1.56 -24.77
N LEU A 367 -5.28 -2.75 -24.18
CA LEU A 367 -5.44 -4.00 -24.93
C LEU A 367 -6.66 -4.00 -25.85
N LYS A 368 -7.77 -3.36 -25.46
CA LYS A 368 -8.95 -3.20 -26.32
C LYS A 368 -8.62 -2.42 -27.60
N ILE A 369 -7.85 -1.33 -27.46
CA ILE A 369 -7.38 -0.55 -28.61
C ILE A 369 -6.35 -1.33 -29.43
N ALA A 370 -5.46 -2.07 -28.78
CA ALA A 370 -4.47 -2.88 -29.47
C ALA A 370 -5.13 -3.97 -30.33
N LYS A 371 -6.10 -4.70 -29.77
CA LYS A 371 -6.92 -5.71 -30.46
C LYS A 371 -7.68 -5.14 -31.67
N SER A 372 -8.21 -3.93 -31.57
CA SER A 372 -9.03 -3.36 -32.65
C SER A 372 -8.21 -2.84 -33.84
N LYS A 373 -6.92 -2.58 -33.64
CA LYS A 373 -6.04 -2.00 -34.65
C LYS A 373 -5.24 -3.04 -35.44
N ILE A 374 -5.19 -4.30 -35.00
CA ILE A 374 -4.07 -5.19 -35.31
C ILE A 374 -4.48 -6.68 -35.32
N ASP A 375 -4.08 -7.40 -36.38
CA ASP A 375 -4.02 -8.89 -36.46
C ASP A 375 -2.56 -9.42 -36.36
N TYR A 376 -1.68 -8.64 -35.71
CA TYR A 376 -0.21 -8.82 -35.66
C TYR A 376 0.29 -9.38 -34.31
N SER A 377 -0.58 -9.64 -33.33
CA SER A 377 -0.22 -10.37 -32.10
C SER A 377 -1.08 -11.61 -32.03
N ASP A 378 -0.48 -12.72 -31.63
CA ASP A 378 -1.18 -13.99 -31.55
C ASP A 378 -2.01 -14.09 -30.26
N ILE A 379 -1.58 -13.40 -29.19
CA ILE A 379 -2.25 -13.43 -27.88
C ILE A 379 -2.13 -12.07 -27.18
N TRP A 380 -3.24 -11.61 -26.61
CA TRP A 380 -3.32 -10.43 -25.76
C TRP A 380 -3.67 -10.83 -24.33
N VAL A 381 -2.83 -10.43 -23.36
CA VAL A 381 -2.97 -10.83 -21.96
C VAL A 381 -3.09 -9.60 -21.07
N CYS A 382 -4.17 -9.51 -20.30
CA CYS A 382 -4.27 -8.54 -19.21
C CYS A 382 -3.51 -9.11 -18.02
N GLY A 383 -2.42 -8.46 -17.62
CA GLY A 383 -1.51 -9.01 -16.62
C GLY A 383 -0.58 -7.97 -16.02
N ASP A 384 -0.05 -8.30 -14.85
CA ASP A 384 0.89 -7.47 -14.12
C ASP A 384 2.33 -7.88 -14.46
N ALA A 385 3.21 -6.92 -14.76
CA ALA A 385 4.61 -7.19 -15.05
C ALA A 385 5.36 -7.76 -13.83
N GLU A 386 4.85 -7.56 -12.62
CA GLU A 386 5.38 -8.15 -11.39
C GLU A 386 4.75 -9.52 -11.08
N ASN A 387 3.83 -10.02 -11.91
CA ASN A 387 3.23 -11.34 -11.80
C ASN A 387 2.80 -11.82 -13.19
N ILE A 388 3.79 -12.19 -14.01
CA ILE A 388 3.63 -12.45 -15.43
C ILE A 388 2.87 -13.78 -15.60
N PRO A 389 1.65 -13.79 -16.16
CA PRO A 389 0.81 -14.99 -16.30
C PRO A 389 1.25 -15.85 -17.50
N LEU A 390 2.54 -16.18 -17.56
CA LEU A 390 3.18 -17.03 -18.58
C LEU A 390 4.01 -18.11 -17.88
N SER A 391 4.16 -19.25 -18.56
CA SER A 391 4.93 -20.38 -18.03
C SER A 391 6.42 -20.06 -17.91
N ASP A 392 7.09 -20.74 -16.99
CA ASP A 392 8.53 -20.69 -16.82
C ASP A 392 9.25 -21.09 -18.13
N ASN A 393 10.42 -20.51 -18.40
CA ASN A 393 11.28 -20.86 -19.52
C ASN A 393 10.53 -20.96 -20.87
N SER A 394 9.59 -20.06 -21.13
CA SER A 394 8.70 -20.13 -22.32
C SER A 394 8.98 -19.05 -23.36
N ILE A 395 9.68 -17.98 -22.97
CA ILE A 395 9.88 -16.78 -23.79
C ILE A 395 11.34 -16.65 -24.19
N ASP A 396 11.58 -16.35 -25.46
CA ASP A 396 12.93 -16.15 -25.99
C ASP A 396 13.35 -14.68 -25.90
N ILE A 397 12.42 -13.76 -26.14
CA ILE A 397 12.66 -12.31 -26.04
C ILE A 397 11.54 -11.62 -25.27
N ILE A 398 11.92 -10.82 -24.28
CA ILE A 398 11.05 -9.81 -23.69
C ILE A 398 11.46 -8.44 -24.24
N PHE A 399 10.49 -7.75 -24.83
CA PHE A 399 10.59 -6.35 -25.21
C PHE A 399 9.73 -5.52 -24.26
N SER A 400 10.22 -4.40 -23.75
CA SER A 400 9.47 -3.56 -22.81
C SER A 400 9.87 -2.09 -22.93
N ASN A 401 8.97 -1.23 -23.38
CA ASN A 401 9.28 0.18 -23.58
C ASN A 401 8.54 1.08 -22.58
N LEU A 402 9.28 1.69 -21.65
CA LEU A 402 8.77 2.60 -20.62
C LEU A 402 7.64 1.98 -19.77
N THR A 403 7.85 0.74 -19.31
CA THR A 403 6.91 0.02 -18.43
C THR A 403 7.40 -0.06 -16.99
N PHE A 404 8.70 -0.28 -16.76
CA PHE A 404 9.25 -0.69 -15.46
C PHE A 404 9.07 0.36 -14.36
N GLN A 405 9.01 1.65 -14.70
CA GLN A 405 8.75 2.72 -13.73
C GLN A 405 7.34 2.69 -13.10
N TRP A 406 6.45 1.83 -13.60
CA TRP A 406 5.10 1.61 -13.05
C TRP A 406 5.03 0.42 -12.09
N CYS A 407 6.16 -0.29 -11.89
CA CYS A 407 6.27 -1.41 -10.98
C CYS A 407 6.72 -0.94 -9.59
N ASN A 408 6.12 -1.47 -8.52
CA ASN A 408 6.47 -1.14 -7.14
C ASN A 408 7.66 -1.98 -6.63
N GLN A 409 7.71 -3.26 -6.98
CA GLN A 409 8.71 -4.22 -6.50
C GLN A 409 9.61 -4.63 -7.67
N THR A 410 10.61 -3.81 -7.97
CA THR A 410 11.55 -4.07 -9.08
C THR A 410 12.29 -5.41 -8.94
N LYS A 411 12.53 -5.87 -7.70
CA LYS A 411 13.09 -7.22 -7.44
C LYS A 411 12.14 -8.34 -7.87
N ARG A 412 10.82 -8.16 -7.69
CA ARG A 412 9.82 -9.13 -8.14
C ARG A 412 9.69 -9.11 -9.66
N LEU A 413 9.68 -7.93 -10.25
CA LEU A 413 9.74 -7.75 -11.71
C LEU A 413 10.94 -8.48 -12.32
N SER A 414 12.16 -8.29 -11.79
CA SER A 414 13.35 -8.95 -12.33
C SER A 414 13.31 -10.46 -12.14
N LYS A 415 12.77 -10.96 -11.03
CA LYS A 415 12.54 -12.40 -10.80
C LYS A 415 11.55 -12.99 -11.80
N GLU A 416 10.43 -12.31 -12.06
CA GLU A 416 9.42 -12.77 -13.03
C GLU A 416 9.96 -12.76 -14.47
N ILE A 417 10.71 -11.73 -14.84
CA ILE A 417 11.41 -11.67 -16.14
C ILE A 417 12.37 -12.85 -16.28
N GLY A 418 13.20 -13.13 -15.26
CA GLY A 418 14.10 -14.27 -15.26
C GLY A 418 13.36 -15.62 -15.31
N ARG A 419 12.24 -15.75 -14.60
CA ARG A 419 11.42 -16.98 -14.59
C ARG A 419 10.86 -17.32 -15.97
N VAL A 420 10.30 -16.35 -16.68
CA VAL A 420 9.60 -16.62 -17.96
C VAL A 420 10.55 -16.69 -19.15
N LEU A 421 11.72 -16.04 -19.08
CA LEU A 421 12.77 -16.18 -20.09
C LEU A 421 13.35 -17.59 -20.07
N LYS A 422 13.62 -18.15 -21.25
CA LYS A 422 14.46 -19.35 -21.39
C LYS A 422 15.90 -19.02 -20.99
N PRO A 423 16.71 -20.02 -20.58
CA PRO A 423 18.16 -19.86 -20.49
C PRO A 423 18.73 -19.33 -21.82
N GLY A 424 19.55 -18.28 -21.77
CA GLY A 424 20.04 -17.57 -22.96
C GLY A 424 19.02 -16.64 -23.65
N GLY A 425 17.79 -16.53 -23.13
CA GLY A 425 16.78 -15.59 -23.59
C GLY A 425 17.17 -14.13 -23.31
N LYS A 426 16.64 -13.20 -24.12
CA LYS A 426 17.04 -11.79 -24.10
C LYS A 426 15.96 -10.85 -23.57
N LEU A 427 16.40 -9.84 -22.83
CA LEU A 427 15.61 -8.71 -22.37
C LEU A 427 16.05 -7.44 -23.10
N PHE A 428 15.11 -6.79 -23.78
CA PHE A 428 15.25 -5.46 -24.36
C PHE A 428 14.31 -4.53 -23.62
N PHE A 429 14.82 -3.51 -22.95
CA PHE A 429 13.96 -2.59 -22.24
C PHE A 429 14.40 -1.13 -22.28
N THR A 430 13.41 -0.26 -22.08
CA THR A 430 13.63 1.11 -21.61
C THR A 430 12.94 1.38 -20.28
N SER A 431 13.54 2.24 -19.47
CA SER A 431 12.97 2.72 -18.21
C SER A 431 13.37 4.17 -17.95
N LEU A 432 12.75 4.79 -16.95
CA LEU A 432 13.07 6.15 -16.51
C LEU A 432 14.01 6.13 -15.30
N GLY A 433 15.05 6.95 -15.34
CA GLY A 433 16.02 7.11 -14.26
C GLY A 433 15.70 8.26 -13.29
N LYS A 434 16.36 8.28 -12.13
CA LYS A 434 16.15 9.22 -11.02
C LYS A 434 16.10 10.70 -11.42
N ASN A 435 16.84 11.09 -12.45
CA ASN A 435 16.92 12.49 -12.93
C ASN A 435 15.74 12.92 -13.83
N THR A 436 14.83 12.00 -14.15
CA THR A 436 13.62 12.34 -14.92
C THR A 436 12.77 13.37 -14.18
N LEU A 437 12.36 14.40 -14.91
CA LEU A 437 11.58 15.57 -14.48
C LEU A 437 12.19 16.28 -13.27
N CYS A 438 13.53 16.34 -13.18
CA CYS A 438 14.22 16.94 -12.04
C CYS A 438 13.90 18.44 -11.86
N GLU A 439 13.62 19.16 -12.94
CA GLU A 439 13.17 20.55 -12.92
C GLU A 439 11.81 20.65 -12.22
N LEU A 440 10.85 19.81 -12.62
CA LEU A 440 9.51 19.78 -12.04
C LEU A 440 9.54 19.39 -10.56
N LYS A 441 10.34 18.37 -10.20
CA LYS A 441 10.57 17.96 -8.82
C LYS A 441 11.13 19.12 -7.98
N LYS A 442 12.20 19.76 -8.44
CA LYS A 442 12.85 20.89 -7.76
C LYS A 442 11.94 22.10 -7.61
N SER A 443 11.09 22.38 -8.61
CA SER A 443 10.13 23.48 -8.53
C SER A 443 9.01 23.19 -7.54
N TRP A 444 8.48 21.97 -7.52
CA TRP A 444 7.44 21.59 -6.55
C TRP A 444 7.93 21.57 -5.10
N MET A 445 9.18 21.15 -4.85
CA MET A 445 9.78 21.20 -3.51
C MET A 445 9.86 22.63 -2.93
N LYS A 446 9.77 23.68 -3.76
CA LYS A 446 9.70 25.08 -3.29
C LYS A 446 8.27 25.52 -2.96
N VAL A 447 7.26 24.75 -3.34
CA VAL A 447 5.84 25.11 -3.24
C VAL A 447 5.18 24.38 -2.07
N ASP A 448 5.40 23.07 -1.96
CA ASP A 448 4.92 22.23 -0.87
C ASP A 448 5.65 20.87 -0.83
N ASN A 449 5.41 20.07 0.21
CA ASN A 449 6.08 18.77 0.43
C ASN A 449 5.32 17.58 -0.18
N TYR A 450 4.29 17.84 -1.01
CA TYR A 450 3.55 16.75 -1.63
C TYR A 450 4.37 16.10 -2.73
N ILE A 451 4.10 14.81 -2.98
CA ILE A 451 4.66 14.16 -4.15
C ILE A 451 3.88 14.70 -5.34
N HIS A 452 4.58 15.22 -6.35
CA HIS A 452 4.00 15.70 -7.62
C HIS A 452 4.52 14.96 -8.85
N VAL A 453 5.60 14.19 -8.67
CA VAL A 453 6.24 13.40 -9.71
C VAL A 453 6.60 12.05 -9.11
N ASN A 454 6.38 10.98 -9.88
CA ASN A 454 6.77 9.63 -9.46
C ASN A 454 8.27 9.55 -9.14
N ARG A 455 8.61 8.65 -8.21
CA ARG A 455 10.00 8.29 -7.96
C ARG A 455 10.46 7.32 -9.03
N PHE A 456 11.68 7.56 -9.52
CA PHE A 456 12.35 6.70 -10.48
C PHE A 456 13.62 6.17 -9.84
N LEU A 457 13.97 4.92 -10.14
CA LEU A 457 15.17 4.30 -9.61
C LEU A 457 16.43 4.94 -10.18
N ASP A 458 17.51 4.81 -9.42
CA ASP A 458 18.84 5.07 -9.95
C ASP A 458 19.19 4.01 -11.02
N PRO A 459 19.77 4.42 -12.17
CA PRO A 459 20.14 3.47 -13.22
C PRO A 459 21.10 2.37 -12.77
N ASP A 460 22.04 2.63 -11.86
CA ASP A 460 22.99 1.61 -11.39
C ASP A 460 22.30 0.62 -10.44
N THR A 461 21.43 1.12 -9.56
CA THR A 461 20.59 0.25 -8.71
C THR A 461 19.68 -0.64 -9.57
N LEU A 462 19.08 -0.11 -10.64
CA LEU A 462 18.28 -0.91 -11.56
C LEU A 462 19.12 -2.01 -12.21
N ARG A 463 20.33 -1.67 -12.68
CA ARG A 463 21.28 -2.63 -13.27
C ARG A 463 21.64 -3.75 -12.30
N GLU A 464 21.95 -3.41 -11.05
CA GLU A 464 22.31 -4.35 -9.99
C GLU A 464 21.18 -5.33 -9.67
N ILE A 465 19.93 -4.85 -9.59
CA ILE A 465 18.76 -5.71 -9.32
C ILE A 465 18.59 -6.79 -10.40
N PHE A 466 18.79 -6.44 -11.68
CA PHE A 466 18.69 -7.38 -12.79
C PHE A 466 19.91 -8.33 -12.84
N PHE A 467 21.11 -7.82 -12.56
CA PHE A 467 22.32 -8.64 -12.46
C PHE A 467 22.18 -9.73 -11.38
N ASN A 468 21.62 -9.38 -10.22
CA ASN A 468 21.36 -10.32 -9.13
C ASN A 468 20.30 -11.39 -9.46
N GLN A 469 19.59 -11.27 -10.58
CA GLN A 469 18.69 -12.31 -11.11
C GLN A 469 19.31 -13.07 -12.30
N GLY A 470 20.61 -12.91 -12.55
CA GLY A 470 21.32 -13.61 -13.62
C GLY A 470 21.12 -13.00 -15.02
N ILE A 471 20.66 -11.75 -15.11
CA ILE A 471 20.52 -11.04 -16.39
C ILE A 471 21.75 -10.16 -16.60
N TYR A 472 22.57 -10.52 -17.59
CA TYR A 472 23.83 -9.87 -17.90
C TYR A 472 23.65 -8.93 -19.09
N PHE A 473 23.97 -7.64 -18.92
CA PHE A 473 23.77 -6.62 -19.95
C PHE A 473 24.92 -6.59 -20.97
N GLU A 474 24.59 -6.85 -22.24
CA GLU A 474 25.45 -6.64 -23.42
C GLU A 474 25.59 -5.15 -23.72
N SER A 475 24.50 -4.39 -23.54
CA SER A 475 24.51 -2.94 -23.60
C SER A 475 23.62 -2.35 -22.50
N TYR A 476 24.09 -1.24 -21.92
CA TYR A 476 23.36 -0.50 -20.90
C TYR A 476 23.68 0.99 -21.02
N GLU A 477 22.78 1.74 -21.65
CA GLU A 477 22.97 3.17 -21.95
C GLU A 477 22.02 4.03 -21.11
N VAL A 478 22.53 5.15 -20.62
CA VAL A 478 21.71 6.18 -19.95
C VAL A 478 21.77 7.45 -20.77
N CYS A 479 20.62 7.90 -21.29
CA CYS A 479 20.51 9.07 -22.15
C CYS A 479 19.56 10.10 -21.55
N ASN A 480 19.91 11.39 -21.64
CA ASN A 480 19.00 12.48 -21.27
C ASN A 480 18.33 13.06 -22.52
N TYR A 481 17.00 13.06 -22.53
CA TYR A 481 16.18 13.74 -23.52
C TYR A 481 15.68 15.05 -22.92
N HIS A 482 15.88 16.16 -23.63
CA HIS A 482 15.40 17.48 -23.21
C HIS A 482 14.20 17.87 -24.06
N LEU A 483 12.99 17.67 -23.52
CA LEU A 483 11.77 18.09 -24.19
C LEU A 483 11.51 19.56 -23.89
N LYS A 484 11.28 20.34 -24.95
CA LYS A 484 11.02 21.78 -24.86
C LYS A 484 9.51 22.08 -24.85
N TYR A 485 9.14 23.12 -24.11
CA TYR A 485 7.78 23.60 -23.95
C TYR A 485 7.76 25.13 -23.87
N ASN A 486 6.78 25.78 -24.51
CA ASN A 486 6.66 27.23 -24.39
C ASN A 486 6.15 27.64 -23.00
N GLU A 487 5.27 26.81 -22.43
CA GLU A 487 4.57 27.05 -21.18
C GLU A 487 4.46 25.79 -20.33
N LEU A 488 4.53 25.93 -19.00
CA LEU A 488 4.46 24.82 -18.06
C LEU A 488 3.11 24.07 -18.13
N SER A 489 2.05 24.78 -18.53
CA SER A 489 0.72 24.21 -18.76
C SER A 489 0.72 23.15 -19.88
N GLN A 490 1.62 23.25 -20.85
CA GLN A 490 1.76 22.27 -21.92
C GLN A 490 2.35 20.96 -21.40
N LEU A 491 3.43 21.04 -20.61
CA LEU A 491 4.05 19.87 -19.96
C LEU A 491 3.05 19.14 -19.06
N THR A 492 2.39 19.86 -18.16
CA THR A 492 1.42 19.26 -17.22
C THR A 492 0.22 18.64 -17.94
N ARG A 493 -0.26 19.25 -19.04
CA ARG A 493 -1.32 18.68 -19.88
C ARG A 493 -0.87 17.44 -20.64
N GLU A 494 0.36 17.41 -21.15
CA GLU A 494 0.93 16.22 -21.81
C GLU A 494 1.01 15.04 -20.83
N LEU A 495 1.57 15.25 -19.63
CA LEU A 495 1.64 14.23 -18.58
C LEU A 495 0.25 13.69 -18.20
N LYS A 496 -0.76 14.58 -18.09
CA LYS A 496 -2.14 14.17 -17.79
C LYS A 496 -2.75 13.34 -18.93
N LYS A 497 -2.60 13.78 -20.19
CA LYS A 497 -3.12 13.06 -21.36
C LYS A 497 -2.44 11.71 -21.59
N LEU A 498 -1.19 11.56 -21.19
CA LEU A 498 -0.47 10.28 -21.23
C LEU A 498 -1.02 9.25 -20.22
N GLY A 499 -1.89 9.65 -19.29
CA GLY A 499 -2.22 8.84 -18.11
C GLY A 499 -1.10 8.81 -17.07
N ALA A 500 0.03 9.47 -17.35
CA ALA A 500 1.25 9.49 -16.55
C ALA A 500 1.28 10.61 -15.50
N HIS A 501 0.11 11.07 -15.05
CA HIS A 501 0.04 12.00 -13.93
C HIS A 501 0.32 11.27 -12.61
N ASN A 502 0.59 12.03 -11.56
CA ASN A 502 0.90 11.46 -10.27
C ASN A 502 -0.29 10.65 -9.72
N LEU A 503 -0.05 9.38 -9.37
CA LEU A 503 -1.02 8.46 -8.77
C LEU A 503 -0.54 7.87 -7.44
N ASN A 504 0.54 8.43 -6.87
CA ASN A 504 1.14 8.00 -5.61
C ASN A 504 0.18 8.21 -4.43
N SER A 505 0.41 7.46 -3.36
CA SER A 505 -0.27 7.64 -2.06
C SER A 505 -0.11 9.08 -1.57
N GLY A 506 1.10 9.63 -1.50
CA GLY A 506 1.39 10.98 -0.97
C GLY A 506 1.13 12.18 -1.89
N GLN A 507 0.26 12.07 -2.89
CA GLN A 507 -0.08 13.19 -3.80
C GLN A 507 -1.04 14.21 -3.16
N LYS A 508 -1.04 15.46 -3.66
CA LYS A 508 -2.03 16.47 -3.24
C LYS A 508 -3.38 16.20 -3.90
N LYS A 509 -4.42 15.94 -3.09
CA LYS A 509 -5.76 15.55 -3.59
C LYS A 509 -6.75 16.70 -3.77
N VAL A 510 -6.44 17.87 -3.23
CA VAL A 510 -7.21 19.10 -3.47
C VAL A 510 -6.61 19.83 -4.66
N MET A 511 -7.44 20.48 -5.48
CA MET A 511 -6.99 21.29 -6.59
C MET A 511 -5.89 22.25 -6.14
N THR A 512 -4.76 22.24 -6.84
CA THR A 512 -3.65 23.15 -6.57
C THR A 512 -4.19 24.58 -6.56
N SER A 513 -4.02 25.28 -5.43
CA SER A 513 -4.52 26.64 -5.28
C SER A 513 -3.91 27.55 -6.36
N LYS A 514 -4.64 28.59 -6.79
CA LYS A 514 -4.11 29.58 -7.73
C LYS A 514 -2.75 30.15 -7.28
N LYS A 515 -2.57 30.31 -5.96
CA LYS A 515 -1.30 30.71 -5.33
C LYS A 515 -0.19 29.69 -5.59
N ASN A 516 -0.43 28.40 -5.33
CA ASN A 516 0.57 27.35 -5.53
C ASN A 516 0.90 27.15 -7.02
N ILE A 517 -0.08 27.31 -7.92
CA ILE A 517 0.18 27.29 -9.37
C ILE A 517 1.11 28.43 -9.77
N ARG A 518 0.86 29.67 -9.31
CA ARG A 518 1.76 30.80 -9.57
C ARG A 518 3.16 30.57 -9.01
N ASN A 519 3.26 30.07 -7.78
CA ASN A 519 4.55 29.75 -7.16
C ASN A 519 5.31 28.68 -7.95
N LEU A 520 4.60 27.65 -8.44
CA LEU A 520 5.19 26.62 -9.29
C LEU A 520 5.71 27.20 -10.60
N ILE A 521 4.91 28.02 -11.29
CA ILE A 521 5.32 28.68 -12.54
C ILE A 521 6.59 29.50 -12.29
N ASN A 522 6.58 30.38 -11.28
CA ASN A 522 7.73 31.21 -10.94
C ASN A 522 8.97 30.37 -10.57
N ALA A 523 8.79 29.28 -9.83
CA ALA A 523 9.87 28.39 -9.45
C ALA A 523 10.47 27.63 -10.64
N TYR A 524 9.65 27.32 -11.65
CA TYR A 524 10.04 26.59 -12.85
C TYR A 524 10.64 27.50 -13.93
N ASP A 525 10.25 28.78 -13.98
CA ASP A 525 10.64 29.73 -15.02
C ASP A 525 12.16 29.90 -15.17
N LYS A 526 12.92 29.70 -14.08
CA LYS A 526 14.40 29.68 -14.10
C LYS A 526 15.03 28.60 -15.01
N TYR A 527 14.24 27.63 -15.48
CA TYR A 527 14.66 26.57 -16.39
C TYR A 527 14.36 26.89 -17.86
N ARG A 528 14.06 28.16 -18.19
CA ARG A 528 14.02 28.63 -19.57
C ARG A 528 15.41 28.63 -20.18
N ASP A 529 15.49 28.16 -21.42
CA ASP A 529 16.69 28.27 -22.25
C ASP A 529 16.78 29.65 -22.94
N SER A 530 17.85 29.85 -23.71
CA SER A 530 18.09 31.08 -24.48
C SER A 530 17.00 31.38 -25.51
N ASP A 531 16.25 30.37 -25.95
CA ASP A 531 15.18 30.49 -26.93
C ASP A 531 13.82 30.78 -26.25
N GLY A 532 13.81 30.93 -24.92
CA GLY A 532 12.62 31.18 -24.10
C GLY A 532 11.80 29.93 -23.78
N ASN A 533 12.27 28.73 -24.13
CA ASN A 533 11.55 27.48 -23.89
C ASN A 533 11.88 26.88 -22.52
N LEU A 534 10.87 26.35 -21.84
CA LEU A 534 11.02 25.55 -20.64
C LEU A 534 11.49 24.14 -20.98
N THR A 535 12.53 23.69 -20.29
CA THR A 535 13.07 22.32 -20.44
C THR A 535 12.42 21.35 -19.46
N ALA A 536 12.14 20.14 -19.92
CA ALA A 536 11.86 18.98 -19.08
C ALA A 536 12.83 17.85 -19.43
N THR A 537 13.65 17.44 -18.46
CA THR A 537 14.63 16.37 -18.65
C THR A 537 13.98 15.00 -18.45
N TRP A 538 14.20 14.08 -19.38
CA TRP A 538 13.82 12.67 -19.28
C TRP A 538 15.08 11.82 -19.35
N GLN A 539 15.48 11.25 -18.22
CA GLN A 539 16.61 10.33 -18.17
C GLN A 539 16.08 8.94 -18.53
N VAL A 540 16.44 8.44 -19.70
CA VAL A 540 16.02 7.15 -20.21
C VAL A 540 17.18 6.16 -20.09
N VAL A 541 16.90 5.03 -19.48
CA VAL A 541 17.79 3.86 -19.44
C VAL A 541 17.40 2.95 -20.60
N TYR A 542 18.38 2.48 -21.37
CA TYR A 542 18.25 1.43 -22.36
C TYR A 542 19.07 0.23 -21.88
N GLY A 543 18.46 -0.95 -21.82
CA GLY A 543 19.17 -2.18 -21.47
C GLY A 543 18.89 -3.29 -22.47
N VAL A 544 19.96 -3.95 -22.92
CA VAL A 544 19.91 -5.20 -23.67
C VAL A 544 20.70 -6.23 -22.87
N GLY A 545 20.00 -7.21 -22.32
CA GLY A 545 20.61 -8.23 -21.46
C GLY A 545 20.17 -9.64 -21.82
N THR A 546 20.96 -10.59 -21.38
CA THR A 546 20.78 -12.03 -21.64
C THR A 546 20.72 -12.75 -20.30
N LEU A 547 19.72 -13.63 -20.13
CA LEU A 547 19.64 -14.51 -18.97
C LEU A 547 20.76 -15.56 -19.05
N GLY A 548 21.48 -15.76 -17.96
CA GLY A 548 22.47 -16.83 -17.83
C GLY A 548 21.92 -18.20 -18.23
N ALA A 549 22.82 -19.07 -18.69
CA ALA A 549 22.50 -20.44 -19.09
C ALA A 549 22.21 -21.34 -17.88
#